data_AF-A0A821YE80-F1
#
_entry.id   AF-A0A821YE80-F1
#
_cell.length_a   1.000
_cell.length_b   1.000
_cell.length_c   1.000
_cell.angle_alpha   90.00
_cell.angle_beta   90.00
_cell.angle_gamma   90.00
#
_symmetry.space_group_name_H-M   'P 1'
#
loop_
_entity.id
_entity.type
_entity.pdbx_description
1 polymer ?
#
loop_
_entity_poly.entity_id
_entity_poly.type
_entity_poly.pdbx_seq_one_letter_code
_entity_poly.pdbx_strand_id
1 'polypeptide(L)'
;MAGTYDTEEQRIIDRINCIAFREARDADATFINRHWVAKNVHRSVQFVTDWWENPYDQCFADYSNVGRKLKLSQPSQDIILKASGRQRKSGSVVAKEIAEKQKEYAKSVDDIEEDERYREMVKNQVCIGIFVIFTAKRLHWVIKDKGESWTGQYFRDIILTEHVFPFLKNEENVIDPDEVIFVHDKAPCMRTYQKQHLLQDNDVKFWGNDI
;
A
#
# COMPACT_ATOMS: atom_id res chain seq x y z
N MET A 1 -4.29 -17.85 -30.94
CA MET A 1 -3.36 -18.64 -30.11
C MET A 1 -3.52 -18.16 -28.68
N ALA A 2 -4.28 -18.89 -27.85
CA ALA A 2 -4.56 -18.52 -26.46
C ALA A 2 -3.42 -19.07 -25.58
N GLY A 3 -2.42 -18.24 -25.32
CA GLY A 3 -1.28 -18.57 -24.48
C GLY A 3 -1.69 -18.72 -23.02
N THR A 4 -1.23 -19.82 -22.43
CA THR A 4 -1.27 -20.27 -21.05
C THR A 4 -0.81 -19.22 -20.02
N TYR A 5 -1.66 -18.25 -19.64
CA TYR A 5 -1.40 -17.32 -18.52
C TYR A 5 -1.72 -17.90 -17.13
N ASP A 6 -2.12 -19.17 -17.06
CA ASP A 6 -2.59 -19.81 -15.84
C ASP A 6 -1.64 -20.92 -15.36
N THR A 7 -0.36 -20.58 -15.23
CA THR A 7 0.64 -21.45 -14.61
C THR A 7 0.58 -21.32 -13.08
N GLU A 8 1.03 -22.34 -12.34
CA GLU A 8 1.10 -22.26 -10.88
C GLU A 8 2.11 -21.21 -10.42
N GLU A 9 3.21 -21.02 -11.15
CA GLU A 9 4.16 -19.93 -10.92
C GLU A 9 3.47 -18.56 -10.99
N GLN A 10 2.66 -18.32 -12.01
CA GLN A 10 1.90 -17.07 -12.13
C GLN A 10 0.88 -16.93 -10.99
N ARG A 11 0.23 -18.02 -10.58
CA ARG A 11 -0.71 -17.99 -9.45
C ARG A 11 -0.01 -17.64 -8.14
N ILE A 12 1.20 -18.13 -7.89
CA ILE A 12 1.99 -17.77 -6.71
C ILE A 12 2.29 -16.28 -6.72
N ILE A 13 2.75 -15.74 -7.86
CA ILE A 13 2.98 -14.30 -8.04
C ILE A 13 1.69 -13.50 -7.75
N ASP A 14 0.56 -13.94 -8.29
CA ASP A 14 -0.72 -13.26 -8.08
C ASP A 14 -1.19 -13.31 -6.62
N ARG A 15 -0.94 -14.41 -5.89
CA ARG A 15 -1.22 -14.52 -4.44
C ARG A 15 -0.38 -13.52 -3.66
N ILE A 16 0.93 -13.44 -3.93
CA ILE A 16 1.85 -12.49 -3.30
C ILE A 16 1.37 -11.06 -3.56
N ASN A 17 1.01 -10.74 -4.79
CA ASN A 17 0.49 -9.42 -5.16
C ASN A 17 -0.78 -9.07 -4.38
N CYS A 18 -1.70 -10.02 -4.16
CA CYS A 18 -2.90 -9.78 -3.36
C CYS A 18 -2.57 -9.35 -1.92
N ILE A 19 -1.58 -9.98 -1.30
CA ILE A 19 -1.13 -9.68 0.06
C ILE A 19 -0.41 -8.32 0.10
N ALA A 20 0.50 -8.07 -0.85
CA ALA A 20 1.23 -6.81 -0.94
C ALA A 20 0.29 -5.61 -1.14
N PHE A 21 -0.73 -5.74 -1.99
CA PHE A 21 -1.71 -4.68 -2.19
C PHE A 21 -2.62 -4.45 -0.97
N ARG A 22 -2.92 -5.50 -0.18
CA ARG A 22 -3.57 -5.30 1.13
C ARG A 22 -2.66 -4.47 2.04
N GLU A 23 -1.39 -4.81 2.15
CA GLU A 23 -0.44 -4.11 3.04
C GLU A 23 -0.30 -2.65 2.64
N ALA A 24 -0.24 -2.35 1.34
CA ALA A 24 -0.29 -0.98 0.83
C ALA A 24 -1.59 -0.26 1.22
N ARG A 25 -2.76 -0.92 1.11
CA ARG A 25 -4.04 -0.36 1.57
C ARG A 25 -4.01 -0.04 3.06
N ASP A 26 -3.48 -0.96 3.86
CA ASP A 26 -3.38 -0.82 5.32
C ASP A 26 -2.37 0.26 5.71
N ALA A 27 -1.44 0.60 4.81
CA ALA A 27 -0.54 1.76 4.87
C ALA A 27 -1.13 3.01 4.16
N ASP A 28 -2.43 3.24 4.31
CA ASP A 28 -3.18 4.41 3.81
C ASP A 28 -3.36 4.56 2.28
N ALA A 29 -3.01 3.56 1.46
CA ALA A 29 -3.40 3.53 0.05
C ALA A 29 -4.88 3.14 -0.13
N THR A 30 -5.79 3.96 0.42
CA THR A 30 -7.23 3.67 0.55
C THR A 30 -7.99 3.44 -0.76
N PHE A 31 -7.42 3.85 -1.90
CA PHE A 31 -7.98 3.58 -3.23
C PHE A 31 -7.91 2.09 -3.61
N ILE A 32 -7.00 1.32 -2.98
CA ILE A 32 -6.82 -0.10 -3.23
C ILE A 32 -7.97 -0.88 -2.58
N ASN A 33 -8.81 -1.46 -3.42
CA ASN A 33 -9.87 -2.37 -3.00
C ASN A 33 -9.78 -3.71 -3.77
N ARG A 34 -10.53 -4.72 -3.31
CA ARG A 34 -10.47 -6.09 -3.89
C ARG A 34 -10.81 -6.14 -5.38
N HIS A 35 -11.71 -5.27 -5.87
CA HIS A 35 -12.05 -5.18 -7.29
C HIS A 35 -10.90 -4.58 -8.11
N TRP A 36 -10.28 -3.54 -7.56
CA TRP A 36 -9.08 -2.93 -8.16
C TRP A 36 -7.96 -3.97 -8.27
N VAL A 37 -7.68 -4.72 -7.20
CA VAL A 37 -6.65 -5.76 -7.22
C VAL A 37 -7.00 -6.86 -8.22
N ALA A 38 -8.24 -7.37 -8.24
CA ALA A 38 -8.67 -8.40 -9.17
C ALA A 38 -8.44 -8.02 -10.64
N LYS A 39 -8.71 -6.76 -10.98
CA LYS A 39 -8.43 -6.21 -12.31
C LYS A 39 -6.93 -6.20 -12.64
N ASN A 40 -6.09 -5.83 -11.67
CA ASN A 40 -4.64 -5.70 -11.87
C ASN A 40 -3.89 -7.04 -11.89
N VAL A 41 -4.33 -8.03 -11.11
CA VAL A 41 -3.74 -9.39 -11.15
C VAL A 41 -4.40 -10.28 -12.21
N HIS A 42 -5.34 -9.76 -12.99
CA HIS A 42 -6.11 -10.53 -13.98
C HIS A 42 -6.77 -11.80 -13.42
N ARG A 43 -7.28 -11.73 -12.17
CA ARG A 43 -8.00 -12.82 -11.49
C ARG A 43 -9.41 -12.42 -11.09
N SER A 44 -10.19 -13.39 -10.64
CA SER A 44 -11.52 -13.12 -10.09
C SER A 44 -11.43 -12.41 -8.74
N VAL A 45 -12.45 -11.62 -8.39
CA VAL A 45 -12.57 -11.01 -7.06
C VAL A 45 -12.62 -12.07 -5.96
N GLN A 46 -13.15 -13.26 -6.27
CA GLN A 46 -13.15 -14.39 -5.35
C GLN A 46 -11.72 -14.87 -5.05
N PHE A 47 -10.88 -15.04 -6.08
CA PHE A 47 -9.46 -15.39 -5.89
C PHE A 47 -8.77 -14.38 -4.97
N VAL A 48 -8.96 -13.09 -5.23
CA VAL A 48 -8.41 -12.02 -4.38
C VAL A 48 -8.92 -12.15 -2.95
N THR A 49 -10.22 -12.39 -2.76
CA THR A 49 -10.82 -12.54 -1.42
C THR A 49 -10.25 -13.74 -0.66
N ASP A 50 -10.05 -14.87 -1.35
CA ASP A 50 -9.52 -16.11 -0.75
C ASP A 50 -8.06 -15.96 -0.28
N TRP A 51 -7.30 -15.07 -0.91
CA TRP A 51 -5.88 -14.84 -0.63
C TRP A 51 -5.56 -13.55 0.13
N TRP A 52 -6.50 -12.59 0.14
CA TRP A 52 -6.33 -11.26 0.73
C TRP A 52 -5.89 -11.31 2.19
N GLU A 53 -6.41 -12.25 2.98
CA GLU A 53 -6.16 -12.35 4.43
C GLU A 53 -5.10 -13.41 4.77
N ASN A 54 -4.52 -14.07 3.76
CA ASN A 54 -3.52 -15.09 4.00
C ASN A 54 -2.15 -14.48 4.32
N PRO A 55 -1.32 -15.19 5.08
CA PRO A 55 0.10 -14.88 5.24
C PRO A 55 0.92 -15.39 4.05
N TYR A 56 2.10 -14.78 3.80
CA TYR A 56 2.94 -15.04 2.62
C TYR A 56 3.42 -16.50 2.51
N ASP A 57 3.65 -17.17 3.63
CA ASP A 57 4.06 -18.59 3.69
C ASP A 57 3.02 -19.52 3.04
N GLN A 58 1.74 -19.15 3.09
CA GLN A 58 0.68 -19.92 2.43
C GLN A 58 0.64 -19.71 0.90
N CYS A 59 1.32 -18.71 0.34
CA CYS A 59 1.36 -18.51 -1.12
C CYS A 59 2.08 -19.64 -1.85
N PHE A 60 3.05 -20.25 -1.18
CA PHE A 60 3.97 -21.26 -1.72
C PHE A 60 3.54 -22.71 -1.43
N ALA A 61 2.48 -22.90 -0.62
CA ALA A 61 1.98 -24.24 -0.36
C ALA A 61 1.35 -24.80 -1.65
N ASP A 62 1.75 -26.02 -2.02
CA ASP A 62 1.28 -26.69 -3.22
C ASP A 62 -0.16 -27.21 -2.98
N TYR A 63 -1.16 -26.45 -3.42
CA TYR A 63 -2.57 -26.82 -3.24
C TYR A 63 -3.08 -27.78 -4.32
N SER A 64 -2.23 -28.23 -5.25
CA SER A 64 -2.60 -29.19 -6.29
C SER A 64 -3.13 -30.52 -5.73
N ASN A 65 -2.76 -30.87 -4.48
CA ASN A 65 -3.19 -32.09 -3.79
C ASN A 65 -4.15 -31.87 -2.61
N VAL A 66 -4.55 -30.62 -2.31
CA VAL A 66 -5.47 -30.37 -1.19
C VAL A 66 -6.89 -30.51 -1.71
N GLY A 67 -7.39 -31.75 -1.68
CA GLY A 67 -8.78 -32.06 -1.96
C GLY A 67 -9.73 -31.08 -1.25
N ARG A 68 -10.88 -30.82 -1.88
CA ARG A 68 -11.93 -29.88 -1.41
C ARG A 68 -12.01 -29.87 0.12
N LYS A 69 -11.63 -28.74 0.76
CA LYS A 69 -11.67 -28.59 2.22
C LYS A 69 -12.97 -29.18 2.74
N LEU A 70 -12.88 -30.22 3.58
CA LEU A 70 -14.03 -30.82 4.22
C LEU A 70 -14.74 -29.70 4.99
N LYS A 71 -15.91 -29.29 4.51
CA LYS A 71 -16.76 -28.35 5.24
C LYS A 71 -17.14 -29.05 6.55
N LEU A 72 -16.58 -28.57 7.65
CA LEU A 72 -17.03 -28.95 8.97
C LEU A 72 -18.53 -28.73 9.06
N SER A 73 -19.25 -29.65 9.69
CA SER A 73 -20.66 -29.44 9.99
C SER A 73 -20.82 -28.19 10.86
N GLN A 74 -21.94 -27.49 10.72
CA GLN A 74 -22.22 -26.28 11.49
C GLN A 74 -21.99 -26.48 13.01
N PRO A 75 -22.38 -27.61 13.62
CA PRO A 75 -22.11 -27.86 15.04
C PRO A 75 -20.62 -27.90 15.38
N SER A 76 -19.79 -28.50 14.53
CA SER A 76 -18.33 -28.56 14.74
C SER A 76 -17.68 -27.19 14.61
N GLN A 77 -18.18 -26.34 13.71
CA GLN A 77 -17.73 -24.95 13.59
C GLN A 77 -18.09 -24.15 14.86
N ASP A 78 -19.31 -24.32 15.37
CA ASP A 78 -19.78 -23.62 16.57
C ASP A 78 -18.99 -24.04 17.83
N ILE A 79 -18.61 -25.31 17.96
CA ILE A 79 -17.76 -25.82 19.05
C ILE A 79 -16.37 -25.18 18.99
N ILE A 80 -15.75 -25.10 17.81
CA ILE A 80 -14.43 -24.48 17.63
C ILE A 80 -14.48 -22.97 17.91
N LEU A 81 -15.53 -22.29 17.48
CA LEU A 81 -15.73 -20.85 17.74
C LEU A 81 -15.93 -20.57 19.23
N LYS A 82 -16.67 -21.43 19.93
CA LYS A 82 -16.90 -21.32 21.38
C LYS A 82 -15.63 -21.63 22.19
N ALA A 83 -14.85 -22.62 21.77
CA ALA A 83 -13.61 -23.01 22.44
C ALA A 83 -12.44 -22.02 22.19
N SER A 84 -12.39 -21.36 21.03
CA SER A 84 -11.32 -20.42 20.67
C SER A 84 -11.50 -19.00 21.24
N GLY A 85 -12.60 -18.73 21.96
CA GLY A 85 -12.93 -17.39 22.46
C GLY A 85 -13.24 -16.37 21.35
N ARG A 86 -13.26 -16.79 20.07
CA ARG A 86 -13.48 -15.95 18.89
C ARG A 86 -14.97 -15.81 18.54
N GLN A 87 -15.84 -15.71 19.55
CA GLN A 87 -17.22 -15.36 19.28
C GLN A 87 -17.25 -13.89 18.83
N ARG A 88 -17.35 -13.65 17.52
CA ARG A 88 -17.49 -12.30 16.97
C ARG A 88 -18.67 -11.63 17.67
N LYS A 89 -18.41 -10.50 18.34
CA LYS A 89 -19.47 -9.65 18.89
C LYS A 89 -20.46 -9.35 17.77
N SER A 90 -21.76 -9.33 18.08
CA SER A 90 -22.74 -8.97 17.07
C SER A 90 -22.46 -7.57 16.55
N GLY A 91 -22.75 -7.31 15.27
CA GLY A 91 -22.48 -6.01 14.65
C GLY A 91 -23.11 -4.84 15.41
N SER A 92 -24.22 -5.06 16.12
CA SER A 92 -24.85 -4.03 16.95
C SER A 92 -24.06 -3.70 18.21
N VAL A 93 -23.36 -4.68 18.81
CA VAL A 93 -22.50 -4.46 19.97
C VAL A 93 -21.24 -3.72 19.54
N VAL A 94 -20.64 -4.10 18.40
CA VAL A 94 -19.47 -3.40 17.83
C VAL A 94 -19.81 -1.96 17.45
N ALA A 95 -20.95 -1.73 16.80
CA ALA A 95 -21.41 -0.38 16.44
C ALA A 95 -21.65 0.50 17.68
N LYS A 96 -22.18 -0.08 18.77
CA LYS A 96 -22.41 0.62 20.04
C LYS A 96 -21.09 1.00 20.73
N GLU A 97 -20.11 0.09 20.75
CA GLU A 97 -18.76 0.37 21.27
C GLU A 97 -18.03 1.44 20.45
N ILE A 98 -18.17 1.44 19.12
CA ILE A 98 -17.59 2.48 18.25
C ILE A 98 -18.25 3.83 18.54
N ALA A 99 -19.57 3.89 18.66
CA ALA A 99 -20.29 5.12 18.96
C ALA A 99 -19.96 5.69 20.35
N GLU A 100 -19.76 4.83 21.36
CA GLU A 100 -19.34 5.24 22.70
C GLU A 100 -17.90 5.77 22.71
N LYS A 101 -16.96 5.11 22.01
CA LYS A 101 -15.59 5.61 21.84
C LYS A 101 -15.54 6.91 21.06
N GLN A 102 -16.35 7.07 20.00
CA GLN A 102 -16.40 8.31 19.23
C GLN A 102 -16.88 9.51 20.07
N LYS A 103 -17.73 9.30 21.09
CA LYS A 103 -18.11 10.34 22.04
C LYS A 103 -16.99 10.74 23.00
N GLU A 104 -16.04 9.84 23.25
CA GLU A 104 -14.85 10.11 24.09
C GLU A 104 -13.77 10.86 23.31
N TYR A 105 -13.69 10.65 21.99
CA TYR A 105 -12.73 11.32 21.09
C TYR A 105 -13.27 12.59 20.40
N ALA A 106 -14.59 12.76 20.30
CA ALA A 106 -15.19 13.95 19.71
C ALA A 106 -15.41 15.03 20.77
N LYS A 107 -14.33 15.73 21.14
CA LYS A 107 -14.49 17.18 21.37
C LYS A 107 -14.82 17.80 20.02
N SER A 108 -15.84 18.65 19.95
CA SER A 108 -16.22 19.28 18.68
C SER A 108 -15.02 20.04 18.12
N VAL A 109 -14.85 20.06 16.79
CA VAL A 109 -13.87 20.93 16.14
C VAL A 109 -14.10 22.40 16.53
N ASP A 110 -15.35 22.73 16.89
CA ASP A 110 -15.75 24.05 17.38
C ASP A 110 -15.32 24.36 18.82
N ASP A 111 -14.84 23.36 19.59
CA ASP A 111 -14.34 23.53 20.97
C ASP A 111 -12.83 23.77 21.05
N ILE A 112 -12.14 23.83 19.91
CA ILE A 112 -10.72 24.18 19.84
C ILE A 112 -10.63 25.71 19.88
N GLU A 113 -10.57 26.25 21.10
CA GLU A 113 -10.23 27.65 21.33
C GLU A 113 -8.96 28.02 20.54
N GLU A 114 -9.14 28.97 19.63
CA GLU A 114 -8.11 29.77 18.97
C GLU A 114 -7.33 29.11 17.80
N ASP A 115 -8.02 29.17 16.65
CA ASP A 115 -7.59 29.14 15.24
C ASP A 115 -6.27 29.89 14.91
N GLU A 116 -5.62 30.59 15.85
CA GLU A 116 -4.28 31.15 15.64
C GLU A 116 -3.22 30.07 15.43
N ARG A 117 -3.24 29.01 16.24
CA ARG A 117 -2.24 27.93 16.14
C ARG A 117 -2.44 27.08 14.89
N TYR A 118 -3.70 26.89 14.47
CA TYR A 118 -4.04 26.21 13.21
C TYR A 118 -3.64 27.06 12.01
N ARG A 119 -3.94 28.36 12.00
CA ARG A 119 -3.48 29.30 10.96
C ARG A 119 -1.96 29.37 10.90
N GLU A 120 -1.27 29.32 12.04
CA GLU A 120 0.19 29.35 12.11
C GLU A 120 0.81 28.03 11.61
N MET A 121 0.20 26.88 11.91
CA MET A 121 0.59 25.57 11.36
C MET A 121 0.33 25.47 9.85
N VAL A 122 -0.78 26.00 9.35
CA VAL A 122 -1.10 26.09 7.92
C VAL A 122 -0.12 27.04 7.21
N LYS A 123 0.27 28.15 7.86
CA LYS A 123 1.23 29.13 7.33
C LYS A 123 2.68 28.62 7.33
N ASN A 124 3.00 27.61 8.13
CA ASN A 124 4.35 27.07 8.34
C ASN A 124 4.44 25.55 8.09
N GLN A 125 3.71 24.99 7.12
CA GLN A 125 3.75 23.54 6.88
C GLN A 125 5.14 23.07 6.41
N VAL A 126 5.90 22.52 7.35
CA VAL A 126 6.96 21.55 7.04
C VAL A 126 6.27 20.36 6.39
N CYS A 127 6.60 20.09 5.13
CA CYS A 127 5.99 19.03 4.35
C CYS A 127 7.01 17.91 4.16
N ILE A 128 6.63 16.69 4.52
CA ILE A 128 7.48 15.50 4.43
C ILE A 128 7.02 14.69 3.21
N GLY A 129 7.91 14.50 2.24
CA GLY A 129 7.74 13.54 1.17
C GLY A 129 8.30 12.19 1.61
N ILE A 130 7.46 11.17 1.74
CA ILE A 130 7.87 9.79 2.08
C ILE A 130 7.88 8.95 0.80
N PHE A 131 9.00 8.25 0.55
CA PHE A 131 9.15 7.39 -0.61
C PHE A 131 9.22 5.93 -0.16
N VAL A 132 8.20 5.15 -0.54
CA VAL A 132 8.16 3.72 -0.26
C VAL A 132 8.75 2.98 -1.46
N ILE A 133 9.85 2.27 -1.24
CA ILE A 133 10.56 1.52 -2.28
C ILE A 133 10.57 0.05 -1.82
N PHE A 134 9.89 -0.82 -2.56
CA PHE A 134 9.69 -2.22 -2.16
C PHE A 134 10.99 -3.03 -2.10
N THR A 135 12.05 -2.58 -2.79
CA THR A 135 13.38 -3.19 -2.77
C THR A 135 14.36 -2.46 -1.86
N ALA A 136 13.91 -1.46 -1.07
CA ALA A 136 14.79 -0.73 -0.18
C ALA A 136 14.97 -1.45 1.17
N LYS A 137 16.22 -1.49 1.64
CA LYS A 137 16.60 -1.89 2.99
C LYS A 137 16.25 -0.83 4.04
N ARG A 138 16.02 0.42 3.60
CA ARG A 138 15.77 1.59 4.45
C ARG A 138 14.60 2.41 3.93
N LEU A 139 13.90 3.10 4.83
CA LEU A 139 12.91 4.10 4.44
C LEU A 139 13.63 5.38 3.99
N HIS A 140 13.12 6.02 2.92
CA HIS A 140 13.64 7.30 2.43
C HIS A 140 12.57 8.39 2.55
N TRP A 141 12.99 9.60 2.96
CA TRP A 141 12.13 10.76 3.05
C TRP A 141 12.90 12.05 2.80
N VAL A 142 12.19 13.08 2.36
CA VAL A 142 12.71 14.44 2.17
C VAL A 142 11.84 15.40 2.98
N ILE A 143 12.49 16.25 3.78
CA ILE A 143 11.85 17.34 4.50
C ILE A 143 12.15 18.62 3.73
N LYS A 144 11.10 19.35 3.40
CA LYS A 144 11.21 20.62 2.70
C LYS A 144 11.37 21.79 3.67
N ASP A 145 12.21 22.75 3.31
CA ASP A 145 12.46 23.93 4.13
C ASP A 145 11.34 24.97 4.03
N LYS A 146 11.28 25.80 5.06
CA LYS A 146 10.26 26.84 5.18
C LYS A 146 10.39 27.86 4.05
N GLY A 147 9.31 28.06 3.30
CA GLY A 147 9.23 29.06 2.21
C GLY A 147 9.53 28.51 0.82
N GLU A 148 10.00 27.27 0.71
CA GLU A 148 10.12 26.61 -0.58
C GLU A 148 8.72 26.28 -1.13
N SER A 149 8.61 25.98 -2.42
CA SER A 149 7.36 25.54 -3.05
C SER A 149 7.54 24.16 -3.67
N TRP A 150 6.52 23.31 -3.61
CA TRP A 150 6.50 21.99 -4.27
C TRP A 150 6.31 22.15 -5.79
N THR A 151 7.22 22.89 -6.42
CA THR A 151 7.19 23.09 -7.86
C THR A 151 7.66 21.83 -8.56
N GLY A 152 7.32 21.73 -9.85
CA GLY A 152 7.89 20.69 -10.70
C GLY A 152 9.42 20.70 -10.68
N GLN A 153 10.04 21.88 -10.53
CA GLN A 153 11.48 22.09 -10.43
C GLN A 153 12.04 21.57 -9.10
N TYR A 154 11.45 21.94 -7.97
CA TYR A 154 11.89 21.47 -6.64
C TYR A 154 11.87 19.94 -6.57
N PHE A 155 10.80 19.33 -7.09
CA PHE A 155 10.70 17.88 -7.15
C PHE A 155 11.79 17.25 -8.04
N ARG A 156 12.20 17.93 -9.12
CA ARG A 156 13.20 17.41 -10.05
C ARG A 156 14.61 17.50 -9.45
N ASP A 157 14.96 18.68 -8.98
CA ASP A 157 16.34 19.00 -8.61
C ASP A 157 16.62 18.45 -7.22
N ILE A 158 15.78 18.79 -6.25
CA ILE A 158 16.02 18.39 -4.86
C ILE A 158 15.60 16.94 -4.67
N ILE A 159 14.34 16.61 -4.98
CA ILE A 159 13.81 15.30 -4.59
C ILE A 159 14.38 14.18 -5.46
N LEU A 160 14.30 14.29 -6.78
CA LEU A 160 14.80 13.22 -7.63
C LEU A 160 16.32 13.19 -7.68
N THR A 161 16.94 14.33 -8.02
CA THR A 161 18.38 14.36 -8.32
C THR A 161 19.25 14.28 -7.08
N GLU A 162 18.93 15.04 -6.03
CA GLU A 162 19.77 15.07 -4.81
C GLU A 162 19.43 13.96 -3.80
N HIS A 163 18.20 13.47 -3.80
CA HIS A 163 17.74 12.53 -2.76
C HIS A 163 17.44 11.12 -3.30
N VAL A 164 16.50 10.98 -4.23
CA VAL A 164 16.02 9.66 -4.68
C VAL A 164 17.09 8.92 -5.48
N PHE A 165 17.71 9.53 -6.50
CA PHE A 165 18.69 8.81 -7.33
C PHE A 165 19.91 8.31 -6.54
N PRO A 166 20.56 9.11 -5.68
CA PRO A 166 21.66 8.62 -4.85
C PRO A 166 21.20 7.52 -3.90
N PHE A 167 19.96 7.60 -3.39
CA PHE A 167 19.40 6.57 -2.53
C PHE A 167 19.23 5.24 -3.27
N LEU A 168 18.65 5.26 -4.48
CA LEU A 168 18.40 4.06 -5.27
C LEU A 168 19.69 3.39 -5.79
N LYS A 169 20.74 4.16 -6.04
CA LYS A 169 22.03 3.66 -6.55
C LYS A 169 22.97 3.13 -5.47
N ASN A 170 22.56 3.16 -4.20
CA ASN A 170 23.40 2.75 -3.08
C ASN A 170 23.02 1.35 -2.58
N GLU A 171 23.94 0.40 -2.72
CA GLU A 171 23.79 -1.00 -2.27
C GLU A 171 23.51 -1.14 -0.77
N GLU A 172 23.84 -0.16 0.07
CA GLU A 172 23.48 -0.17 1.49
C GLU A 172 22.00 0.17 1.73
N ASN A 173 21.38 0.89 0.80
CA ASN A 173 20.01 1.39 0.91
C ASN A 173 19.00 0.49 0.20
N VAL A 174 19.41 -0.25 -0.83
CA VAL A 174 18.56 -1.16 -1.61
C VAL A 174 19.14 -2.57 -1.69
N ILE A 175 18.29 -3.57 -1.97
CA ILE A 175 18.70 -4.98 -2.09
C ILE A 175 19.66 -5.17 -3.25
N ASP A 176 19.27 -4.69 -4.43
CA ASP A 176 20.04 -4.69 -5.67
C ASP A 176 19.73 -3.40 -6.45
N PRO A 177 20.70 -2.48 -6.62
CA PRO A 177 20.53 -1.25 -7.39
C PRO A 177 20.05 -1.45 -8.83
N ASP A 178 20.43 -2.56 -9.48
CA ASP A 178 20.11 -2.83 -10.88
C ASP A 178 18.67 -3.35 -11.05
N GLU A 179 18.07 -3.86 -9.98
CA GLU A 179 16.69 -4.37 -9.96
C GLU A 179 15.68 -3.42 -9.29
N VAL A 180 16.11 -2.25 -8.83
CA VAL A 180 15.21 -1.27 -8.23
C VAL A 180 14.15 -0.81 -9.24
N ILE A 181 12.89 -0.86 -8.81
CA ILE A 181 11.76 -0.25 -9.51
C ILE A 181 11.21 0.89 -8.67
N PHE A 182 11.31 2.11 -9.19
CA PHE A 182 10.73 3.30 -8.57
C PHE A 182 9.24 3.41 -8.90
N VAL A 183 8.39 3.13 -7.90
CA VAL A 183 6.93 3.21 -8.05
C VAL A 183 6.44 4.56 -7.54
N HIS A 184 5.64 5.25 -8.34
CA HIS A 184 5.10 6.56 -7.97
C HIS A 184 3.62 6.71 -8.34
N ASP A 185 2.96 7.69 -7.72
CA ASP A 185 1.56 8.00 -8.02
C ASP A 185 1.41 8.77 -9.35
N LYS A 186 0.16 9.07 -9.70
CA LYS A 186 -0.14 9.79 -10.95
C LYS A 186 -0.13 11.32 -10.78
N ALA A 187 0.56 11.86 -9.79
CA ALA A 187 0.60 13.30 -9.57
C ALA A 187 1.05 14.04 -10.85
N PRO A 188 0.53 15.24 -11.14
CA PRO A 188 0.92 16.01 -12.32
C PRO A 188 2.44 16.21 -12.41
N CYS A 189 3.09 16.35 -11.26
CA CYS A 189 4.54 16.47 -11.18
C CYS A 189 5.28 15.19 -11.60
N MET A 190 4.66 14.01 -11.68
CA MET A 190 5.29 12.75 -12.11
C MET A 190 5.03 12.41 -13.59
N ARG A 191 4.04 13.04 -14.21
CA ARG A 191 3.63 12.76 -15.60
C ARG A 191 4.34 13.61 -16.65
N THR A 192 5.12 14.61 -16.24
CA THR A 192 5.77 15.51 -17.20
C THR A 192 6.85 14.77 -18.00
N TYR A 193 6.82 14.92 -19.32
CA TYR A 193 7.77 14.30 -20.27
C TYR A 193 9.25 14.48 -19.86
N GLN A 194 9.62 15.69 -19.45
CA GLN A 194 10.97 16.01 -18.99
C GLN A 194 11.46 15.13 -17.84
N LYS A 195 10.57 14.61 -17.00
CA LYS A 195 10.94 13.78 -15.86
C LYS A 195 11.00 12.30 -16.20
N GLN A 196 10.19 11.84 -17.15
CA GLN A 196 10.33 10.47 -17.67
C GLN A 196 11.71 10.31 -18.32
N HIS A 197 12.14 11.31 -19.10
CA HIS A 197 13.53 11.38 -19.60
C HIS A 197 14.55 11.42 -18.48
N LEU A 198 14.35 12.25 -17.45
CA LEU A 198 15.27 12.30 -16.32
C LEU A 198 15.43 10.95 -15.59
N LEU A 199 14.34 10.19 -15.41
CA LEU A 199 14.39 8.85 -14.82
C LEU A 199 15.15 7.87 -15.74
N GLN A 200 14.90 7.94 -17.06
CA GLN A 200 15.58 7.11 -18.07
C GLN A 200 17.08 7.44 -18.17
N ASP A 201 17.44 8.72 -18.23
CA ASP A 201 18.82 9.21 -18.30
C ASP A 201 19.65 8.84 -17.06
N ASN A 202 18.99 8.48 -15.96
CA ASN A 202 19.61 8.01 -14.73
C ASN A 202 19.56 6.50 -14.55
N ASP A 203 19.15 5.74 -15.58
CA ASP A 203 18.99 4.28 -15.57
C ASP A 203 18.03 3.78 -14.47
N VAL A 204 17.05 4.60 -14.09
CA VAL A 204 16.05 4.21 -13.08
C VAL A 204 14.86 3.55 -13.77
N LYS A 205 14.60 2.28 -13.47
CA LYS A 205 13.35 1.61 -13.86
C LYS A 205 12.21 2.18 -13.01
N PHE A 206 11.08 2.55 -13.62
CA PHE A 206 9.96 3.14 -12.90
C PHE A 206 8.59 2.63 -13.38
N TRP A 207 7.60 2.68 -12.50
CA TRP A 207 6.22 2.28 -12.79
C TRP A 207 5.24 3.33 -12.24
N GLY A 208 4.22 3.70 -13.03
CA GLY A 208 3.22 4.70 -12.61
C GLY A 208 2.45 5.39 -13.76
N ASN A 209 2.88 5.25 -15.01
CA ASN A 209 2.26 5.93 -16.17
C ASN A 209 1.54 5.00 -17.16
N ASP A 210 1.63 3.68 -16.99
CA ASP A 210 0.91 2.71 -17.81
C ASP A 210 -0.45 2.41 -17.17
N ILE A 211 -1.48 3.16 -17.55
CA ILE A 211 -2.95 2.92 -17.51
C ILE A 211 -3.65 4.26 -17.78
#